data_AF-A0A926KIX8-F1
#
_entry.id   AF-A0A926KIX8-F1
#
_cell.length_a   1.000
_cell.length_b   1.000
_cell.length_c   1.000
_cell.angle_alpha   90.00
_cell.angle_beta   90.00
_cell.angle_gamma   90.00
#
_symmetry.space_group_name_H-M   'P 1'
#
loop_
_entity.id
_entity.type
_entity.pdbx_description
1 polymer ?
#
loop_
_entity_poly.entity_id
_entity_poly.type
_entity_poly.pdbx_seq_one_letter_code
_entity_poly.pdbx_strand_id
1 'polypeptide(L)'
;MTDTLPGLLLLHADAKLADAWVRRGVVPSYVVPLPGWTAIVPADDTQVRPPYDDALTVTANRPVPTRLRTALGFFVIDGVAIVSGQTRGWRSAPRMLSWTAGHGADEVPGFPPLKLGQLAECAGVHPDGVGEVRSILARREGRPVEVLHDVIGALALPGAAMLHGSGVKSDLEAVLVEPGKRAVDHFTKIASDEADMRAELRDNL
;
A
#
# COMPACT_ATOMS: atom_id res chain seq x y z
N MET A 1 -12.85 -1.76 18.22
CA MET A 1 -13.04 -1.01 16.97
C MET A 1 -11.68 -0.53 16.55
N THR A 2 -11.24 -0.91 15.35
CA THR A 2 -10.06 -0.34 14.71
C THR A 2 -10.38 1.11 14.32
N ASP A 3 -9.45 2.02 14.59
CA ASP A 3 -9.55 3.46 14.31
C ASP A 3 -9.09 3.82 12.90
N THR A 4 -8.36 2.91 12.25
CA THR A 4 -7.87 2.96 10.86
C THR A 4 -7.91 1.56 10.24
N LEU A 5 -7.74 1.46 8.92
CA LEU A 5 -7.72 0.17 8.22
C LEU A 5 -6.36 -0.54 8.38
N PRO A 6 -6.29 -1.89 8.26
CA PRO A 6 -5.06 -2.66 8.41
C PRO A 6 -4.14 -2.53 7.18
N GLY A 7 -3.56 -1.34 7.00
CA GLY A 7 -2.72 -1.00 5.87
C GLY A 7 -1.72 0.10 6.19
N LEU A 8 -0.51 -0.06 5.67
CA LEU A 8 0.58 0.91 5.80
C LEU A 8 1.29 1.05 4.46
N LEU A 9 1.43 2.28 3.99
CA LEU A 9 2.30 2.62 2.87
C LEU A 9 3.41 3.55 3.34
N LEU A 10 4.65 3.09 3.27
CA LEU A 10 5.85 3.87 3.54
C LEU A 10 6.32 4.52 2.24
N LEU A 11 6.39 5.85 2.25
CA LEU A 11 6.95 6.65 1.17
C LEU A 11 8.30 7.20 1.61
N HIS A 12 9.34 7.00 0.82
CA HIS A 12 10.64 7.63 1.06
C HIS A 12 10.60 9.09 0.56
N ALA A 13 9.79 9.90 1.22
CA ALA A 13 9.53 11.30 0.89
C ALA A 13 9.18 12.09 2.15
N ASP A 14 9.27 13.42 2.06
CA ASP A 14 8.77 14.30 3.11
C ASP A 14 7.23 14.30 3.20
N ALA A 15 6.71 14.65 4.38
CA ALA A 15 5.29 14.62 4.66
C ALA A 15 4.46 15.60 3.81
N LYS A 16 5.05 16.71 3.33
CA LYS A 16 4.36 17.67 2.48
C LYS A 16 4.10 17.12 1.08
N LEU A 17 5.08 16.42 0.51
CA LEU A 17 4.91 15.73 -0.77
C LEU A 17 3.93 14.56 -0.64
N ALA A 18 3.96 13.85 0.49
CA ALA A 18 3.04 12.77 0.81
C ALA A 18 1.59 13.25 0.97
N ASP A 19 1.34 14.33 1.73
CA ASP A 19 0.05 15.01 1.81
C ASP A 19 -0.48 15.39 0.42
N ALA A 20 0.35 16.06 -0.38
CA ALA A 20 -0.04 16.46 -1.73
C ALA A 20 -0.34 15.26 -2.66
N TRP A 21 0.20 14.08 -2.35
CA TRP A 21 -0.17 12.84 -3.02
C TRP A 21 -1.49 12.31 -2.50
N VAL A 22 -1.73 12.22 -1.18
CA VAL A 22 -3.02 11.80 -0.61
C VAL A 22 -4.17 12.67 -1.12
N ARG A 23 -4.02 14.00 -1.13
CA ARG A 23 -5.04 14.94 -1.65
C ARG A 23 -5.42 14.73 -3.12
N ARG A 24 -4.55 14.10 -3.91
CA ARG A 24 -4.79 13.77 -5.32
C ARG A 24 -5.30 12.33 -5.51
N GLY A 25 -5.58 11.62 -4.43
CA GLY A 25 -6.16 10.27 -4.43
C GLY A 25 -7.66 10.29 -4.19
N VAL A 26 -8.18 9.17 -3.70
CA VAL A 26 -9.60 8.99 -3.33
C VAL A 26 -9.78 8.36 -1.95
N VAL A 27 -8.68 8.07 -1.25
CA VAL A 27 -8.67 7.40 0.05
C VAL A 27 -8.28 8.41 1.13
N PRO A 28 -9.14 8.67 2.13
CA PRO A 28 -8.76 9.40 3.35
C PRO A 28 -7.62 8.67 4.05
N SER A 29 -6.58 9.39 4.46
CA SER A 29 -5.41 8.76 5.10
C SER A 29 -4.75 9.66 6.11
N TYR A 30 -4.24 9.05 7.18
CA TYR A 30 -3.27 9.70 8.05
C TYR A 30 -1.91 9.75 7.36
N VAL A 31 -1.28 10.94 7.40
CA VAL A 31 0.10 11.17 7.01
C VAL A 31 0.92 11.32 8.28
N VAL A 32 1.88 10.43 8.49
CA VAL A 32 2.70 10.41 9.71
C VAL A 32 4.19 10.48 9.33
N PRO A 33 4.89 11.58 9.67
CA PRO A 33 6.35 11.67 9.52
C PRO A 33 7.06 10.60 10.36
N LEU A 34 8.03 9.90 9.77
CA LEU A 34 8.87 8.90 10.42
C LEU A 34 10.35 9.13 10.07
N PRO A 35 11.30 8.57 10.84
CA PRO A 35 12.72 8.67 10.47
C PRO A 35 12.99 8.09 9.08
N GLY A 36 13.35 8.96 8.12
CA GLY A 36 13.65 8.58 6.73
C GLY A 36 12.44 8.22 5.86
N TRP A 37 11.23 8.24 6.42
CA TRP A 37 10.01 7.78 5.75
C TRP A 37 8.82 8.68 6.10
N THR A 38 7.77 8.63 5.28
CA THR A 38 6.44 9.10 5.67
C THR A 38 5.47 7.93 5.55
N ALA A 39 4.76 7.61 6.63
CA ALA A 39 3.69 6.62 6.62
C ALA A 39 2.39 7.24 6.11
N ILE A 40 1.72 6.51 5.23
CA ILE A 40 0.34 6.72 4.82
C ILE A 40 -0.48 5.56 5.38
N VAL A 41 -1.43 5.86 6.26
CA VAL A 41 -2.32 4.87 6.87
C VAL A 41 -3.76 5.17 6.44
N PRO A 42 -4.41 4.30 5.64
CA PRO A 42 -5.80 4.50 5.24
C PRO A 42 -6.72 4.61 6.45
N ALA A 43 -7.49 5.70 6.52
CA ALA A 43 -8.29 6.05 7.68
C ALA A 43 -9.71 5.46 7.63
N ASP A 44 -10.30 5.43 6.43
CA ASP A 44 -11.70 5.05 6.20
C ASP A 44 -11.88 4.52 4.76
N ASP A 45 -13.11 4.18 4.41
CA ASP A 45 -13.54 3.83 3.06
C ASP A 45 -13.19 4.92 2.04
N THR A 46 -13.16 4.56 0.76
CA THR A 46 -12.89 5.56 -0.28
C THR A 46 -14.06 6.54 -0.44
N GLN A 47 -13.77 7.69 -1.04
CA GLN A 47 -14.79 8.67 -1.42
C GLN A 47 -15.45 8.36 -2.78
N VAL A 48 -15.25 7.15 -3.33
CA VAL A 48 -15.78 6.73 -4.63
C VAL A 48 -16.58 5.45 -4.53
N ARG A 49 -17.38 5.17 -5.56
CA ARG A 49 -18.27 4.00 -5.62
C ARG A 49 -17.54 2.75 -6.15
N PRO A 50 -18.14 1.55 -5.99
CA PRO A 50 -17.64 0.33 -6.60
C PRO A 50 -17.27 0.51 -8.09
N PRO A 51 -16.21 -0.19 -8.58
CA PRO A 51 -15.42 -1.20 -7.87
C PRO A 51 -14.21 -0.63 -7.10
N TYR A 52 -14.16 0.68 -6.88
CA TYR A 52 -13.03 1.37 -6.26
C TYR A 52 -13.31 1.77 -4.81
N ASP A 53 -14.32 1.18 -4.18
CA ASP A 53 -14.77 1.46 -2.83
C ASP A 53 -13.89 0.83 -1.73
N ASP A 54 -13.05 -0.16 -2.08
CA ASP A 54 -12.08 -0.75 -1.15
C ASP A 54 -10.78 0.08 -1.03
N ALA A 55 -10.63 0.77 0.11
CA ALA A 55 -9.53 1.68 0.37
C ALA A 55 -8.15 1.02 0.40
N LEU A 56 -8.05 -0.22 0.89
CA LEU A 56 -6.78 -0.94 0.98
C LEU A 56 -6.30 -1.35 -0.41
N THR A 57 -7.17 -1.93 -1.23
CA THR A 57 -6.89 -2.29 -2.63
C THR A 57 -6.54 -1.06 -3.44
N VAL A 58 -7.31 0.02 -3.34
CA VAL A 58 -7.00 1.26 -4.07
C VAL A 58 -5.63 1.81 -3.65
N THR A 59 -5.31 1.82 -2.36
CA THR A 59 -4.02 2.33 -1.86
C THR A 59 -2.85 1.44 -2.30
N ALA A 60 -2.98 0.11 -2.18
CA ALA A 60 -1.94 -0.85 -2.55
C ALA A 60 -1.55 -0.76 -4.03
N ASN A 61 -2.53 -0.45 -4.88
CA ASN A 61 -2.38 -0.37 -6.33
C ASN A 61 -1.99 1.01 -6.85
N ARG A 62 -2.06 2.04 -6.01
CA ARG A 62 -1.91 3.42 -6.46
C ARG A 62 -0.46 3.70 -6.87
N PRO A 63 -0.19 4.07 -8.13
CA PRO A 63 1.16 4.38 -8.56
C PRO A 63 1.73 5.58 -7.79
N VAL A 64 2.94 5.40 -7.27
CA VAL A 64 3.68 6.48 -6.61
C VAL A 64 4.45 7.25 -7.69
N PRO A 65 4.24 8.57 -7.84
CA PRO A 65 4.92 9.35 -8.84
C PRO A 65 6.42 9.37 -8.57
N THR A 66 7.18 9.54 -9.65
CA THR A 66 8.64 9.56 -9.73
C THR A 66 9.35 10.51 -8.75
N ARG A 67 8.64 11.49 -8.18
CA ARG A 67 9.15 12.44 -7.18
C ARG A 67 9.03 11.97 -5.73
N LEU A 68 8.19 10.97 -5.45
CA LEU A 68 7.96 10.37 -4.13
C LEU A 68 8.74 9.06 -4.00
N ARG A 69 9.95 9.06 -4.58
CA ARG A 69 10.53 7.84 -5.13
C ARG A 69 11.00 6.88 -4.03
N THR A 70 10.73 5.58 -4.26
CA THR A 70 10.80 4.42 -3.35
C THR A 70 9.61 4.33 -2.39
N ALA A 71 8.78 3.31 -2.59
CA ALA A 71 7.59 3.05 -1.79
C ALA A 71 7.46 1.57 -1.43
N LEU A 72 6.98 1.30 -0.21
CA LEU A 72 6.69 -0.02 0.32
C LEU A 72 5.31 -0.03 0.98
N GLY A 73 4.42 -0.90 0.50
CA GLY A 73 3.08 -1.07 1.04
C GLY A 73 2.92 -2.43 1.70
N PHE A 74 2.16 -2.46 2.80
CA PHE A 74 1.85 -3.63 3.60
C PHE A 74 0.37 -3.57 3.97
N PHE A 75 -0.43 -4.52 3.47
CA PHE A 75 -1.89 -4.47 3.61
C PHE A 75 -2.46 -5.84 3.91
N VAL A 76 -3.51 -5.90 4.73
CA VAL A 76 -4.33 -7.12 4.85
C VAL A 76 -5.61 -6.91 4.05
N ILE A 77 -5.72 -7.57 2.90
CA ILE A 77 -6.86 -7.48 1.99
C ILE A 77 -7.53 -8.85 1.95
N ASP A 78 -8.81 -8.94 2.33
CA ASP A 78 -9.58 -10.19 2.37
C ASP A 78 -8.88 -11.35 3.11
N GLY A 79 -8.14 -11.03 4.18
CA GLY A 79 -7.39 -12.02 4.96
C GLY A 79 -6.09 -12.50 4.31
N VAL A 80 -5.64 -11.84 3.24
CA VAL A 80 -4.35 -12.06 2.58
C VAL A 80 -3.40 -10.92 2.90
N ALA A 81 -2.17 -11.24 3.28
CA ALA A 81 -1.12 -10.24 3.44
C ALA A 81 -0.57 -9.86 2.06
N ILE A 82 -0.66 -8.59 1.69
CA ILE A 82 -0.13 -8.05 0.44
C ILE A 82 1.04 -7.14 0.76
N VAL A 83 2.18 -7.42 0.14
CA VAL A 83 3.36 -6.54 0.12
C VAL A 83 3.47 -5.93 -1.27
N SER A 84 3.46 -4.60 -1.35
CA SER A 84 3.73 -3.89 -2.59
C SER A 84 5.05 -3.14 -2.51
N GLY A 85 5.79 -3.10 -3.62
CA GLY A 85 7.06 -2.40 -3.72
C GLY A 85 7.20 -1.67 -5.05
N GLN A 86 7.67 -0.43 -4.99
CA GLN A 86 7.94 0.37 -6.17
C GLN A 86 9.33 1.02 -6.06
N THR A 87 10.30 0.47 -6.79
CA THR A 87 11.67 0.98 -6.83
C THR A 87 11.76 2.27 -7.65
N ARG A 88 12.90 2.97 -7.55
CA ARG A 88 13.17 4.15 -8.36
C ARG A 88 13.33 3.76 -9.83
N GLY A 89 12.40 4.18 -10.69
CA GLY A 89 12.55 3.95 -12.14
C GLY A 89 11.56 4.73 -13.00
N TRP A 90 11.85 4.86 -14.29
CA TRP A 90 10.88 5.36 -15.26
C TRP A 90 9.81 4.29 -15.50
N ARG A 91 8.52 4.65 -15.40
CA ARG A 91 7.36 3.72 -15.50
C ARG A 91 7.43 2.51 -14.54
N SER A 92 8.08 2.67 -13.39
CA SER A 92 8.06 1.65 -12.34
C SER A 92 6.63 1.49 -11.83
N ALA A 93 6.00 0.35 -12.11
CA ALA A 93 4.68 0.00 -11.58
C ALA A 93 4.84 -0.68 -10.21
N PRO A 94 3.81 -0.63 -9.34
CA PRO A 94 3.80 -1.45 -8.13
C PRO A 94 4.01 -2.93 -8.49
N ARG A 95 4.93 -3.57 -7.77
CA ARG A 95 5.14 -5.02 -7.80
C ARG A 95 4.54 -5.61 -6.54
N MET A 96 3.99 -6.80 -6.63
CA MET A 96 3.26 -7.39 -5.50
C MET A 96 3.72 -8.81 -5.17
N LEU A 97 3.50 -9.14 -3.92
CA LEU A 97 3.66 -10.45 -3.29
C LEU A 97 2.46 -10.62 -2.36
N SER A 98 1.83 -11.78 -2.39
CA SER A 98 0.86 -12.19 -1.38
C SER A 98 1.47 -13.16 -0.38
N TRP A 99 0.91 -13.23 0.81
CA TRP A 99 1.12 -14.29 1.77
C TRP A 99 -0.22 -14.72 2.38
N THR A 100 -0.47 -16.03 2.41
CA THR A 100 -1.68 -16.61 2.99
C THR A 100 -1.34 -17.81 3.86
N ALA A 101 -2.03 -17.95 4.99
CA ALA A 101 -1.91 -19.14 5.84
C ALA A 101 -2.17 -20.43 5.03
N GLY A 102 -1.44 -21.49 5.36
CA GLY A 102 -1.43 -22.76 4.64
C GLY A 102 -0.55 -22.78 3.38
N HIS A 103 -0.33 -21.63 2.73
CA HIS A 103 0.36 -21.54 1.44
C HIS A 103 1.75 -20.90 1.55
N GLY A 104 1.87 -19.84 2.36
CA GLY A 104 3.05 -19.00 2.43
C GLY A 104 3.02 -17.89 1.37
N ALA A 105 4.19 -17.39 1.00
CA ALA A 105 4.35 -16.36 -0.02
C ALA A 105 4.07 -16.87 -1.45
N ASP A 106 3.36 -16.07 -2.25
CA ASP A 106 3.02 -16.35 -3.64
C ASP A 106 2.88 -15.07 -4.49
N GLU A 107 2.75 -15.22 -5.81
CA GLU A 107 2.50 -14.13 -6.75
C GLU A 107 1.03 -13.65 -6.69
N VAL A 108 0.82 -12.37 -6.96
CA VAL A 108 -0.53 -11.78 -7.05
C VAL A 108 -0.96 -11.76 -8.52
N PRO A 109 -2.04 -12.46 -8.92
CA PRO A 109 -2.52 -12.47 -10.31
C PRO A 109 -2.78 -11.05 -10.84
N GLY A 110 -2.29 -10.77 -12.06
CA GLY A 110 -2.45 -9.46 -12.70
C GLY A 110 -1.38 -8.43 -12.32
N PHE A 111 -0.45 -8.76 -11.42
CA PHE A 111 0.64 -7.87 -11.00
C PHE A 111 2.02 -8.45 -11.31
N PRO A 112 3.02 -7.62 -11.65
CA PRO A 112 4.39 -8.08 -11.72
C PRO A 112 4.87 -8.55 -10.34
N PRO A 113 5.58 -9.69 -10.24
CA PRO A 113 6.01 -10.21 -8.95
C PRO A 113 7.04 -9.30 -8.29
N LEU A 114 6.94 -9.18 -6.97
CA LEU A 114 7.90 -8.50 -6.09
C LEU A 114 8.94 -9.50 -5.58
N LYS A 115 10.18 -9.39 -6.06
CA LYS A 115 11.29 -10.25 -5.62
C LYS A 115 11.91 -9.73 -4.34
N LEU A 116 12.48 -10.63 -3.52
CA LEU A 116 13.16 -10.26 -2.27
C LEU A 116 14.27 -9.22 -2.45
N GLY A 117 15.06 -9.31 -3.53
CA GLY A 117 16.09 -8.30 -3.80
C GLY A 117 15.53 -6.91 -4.10
N GLN A 118 14.33 -6.83 -4.68
CA GLN A 118 13.64 -5.55 -4.93
C GLN A 118 12.99 -5.00 -3.65
N LEU A 119 12.48 -5.90 -2.80
CA LEU A 119 12.02 -5.53 -1.46
C LEU A 119 13.18 -4.97 -0.63
N ALA A 120 14.36 -5.61 -0.69
CA ALA A 120 15.59 -5.12 -0.06
C ALA A 120 16.01 -3.74 -0.57
N GLU A 121 16.05 -3.58 -1.90
CA GLU A 121 16.38 -2.33 -2.58
C GLU A 121 15.43 -1.19 -2.15
N CYS A 122 14.13 -1.47 -2.10
CA CYS A 122 13.15 -0.50 -1.62
C CYS A 122 13.36 -0.13 -0.14
N ALA A 123 13.69 -1.11 0.71
CA ALA A 123 13.93 -0.86 2.13
C ALA A 123 15.30 -0.20 2.39
N GLY A 124 16.19 -0.12 1.39
CA GLY A 124 17.55 0.37 1.55
C GLY A 124 18.47 -0.59 2.30
N VAL A 125 18.12 -1.87 2.35
CA VAL A 125 18.92 -2.91 3.02
C VAL A 125 19.72 -3.73 2.00
N HIS A 126 20.85 -4.28 2.42
CA HIS A 126 21.67 -5.11 1.54
C HIS A 126 20.90 -6.39 1.14
N PRO A 127 20.95 -6.83 -0.13
CA PRO A 127 20.22 -8.02 -0.58
C PRO A 127 20.54 -9.29 0.22
N ASP A 128 21.78 -9.44 0.70
CA ASP A 128 22.19 -10.59 1.51
C ASP A 128 21.60 -10.55 2.94
N GLY A 129 21.03 -9.41 3.36
CA GLY A 129 20.38 -9.22 4.65
C GLY A 129 18.92 -9.71 4.71
N VAL A 130 18.34 -10.19 3.60
CA VAL A 130 16.92 -10.61 3.56
C VAL A 130 16.67 -12.06 3.95
N GLY A 131 17.65 -12.73 4.57
CA GLY A 131 17.50 -14.13 5.01
C GLY A 131 16.35 -14.31 6.01
N GLU A 132 16.20 -13.37 6.95
CA GLU A 132 15.10 -13.38 7.91
C GLU A 132 13.74 -13.16 7.23
N VAL A 133 13.66 -12.18 6.32
CA VAL A 133 12.45 -11.91 5.53
C VAL A 133 12.02 -13.14 4.74
N ARG A 134 12.97 -13.84 4.12
CA ARG A 134 12.71 -15.12 3.43
C ARG A 134 12.12 -16.15 4.39
N SER A 135 12.70 -16.33 5.56
CA SER A 135 12.22 -17.26 6.57
C SER A 135 10.81 -16.93 7.04
N ILE A 136 10.49 -15.64 7.24
CA ILE A 136 9.15 -15.17 7.60
C ILE A 136 8.14 -15.51 6.51
N LEU A 137 8.44 -15.17 5.26
CA LEU A 137 7.55 -15.39 4.11
C LEU A 137 7.37 -16.88 3.74
N ALA A 138 8.32 -17.74 4.14
CA ALA A 138 8.21 -19.19 3.98
C ALA A 138 7.31 -19.87 5.01
N ARG A 139 6.96 -19.18 6.11
CA ARG A 139 6.03 -19.72 7.12
C ARG A 139 4.67 -19.98 6.47
N ARG A 140 4.00 -21.03 6.90
CA ARG A 140 2.61 -21.37 6.50
C ARG A 140 1.60 -21.17 7.62
N GLU A 141 2.09 -20.84 8.81
CA GLU A 141 1.28 -20.58 10.00
C GLU A 141 1.45 -19.13 10.43
N GLY A 142 0.46 -18.60 11.14
CA GLY A 142 0.42 -17.22 11.61
C GLY A 142 -0.73 -16.42 11.00
N ARG A 143 -0.96 -15.22 11.56
CA ARG A 143 -1.96 -14.29 11.02
C ARG A 143 -1.31 -13.34 10.01
N PRO A 144 -2.00 -12.97 8.91
CA PRO A 144 -1.47 -12.05 7.90
C PRO A 144 -0.84 -10.78 8.47
N VAL A 145 -1.52 -10.13 9.43
CA VAL A 145 -1.03 -8.89 10.06
C VAL A 145 0.27 -9.11 10.86
N GLU A 146 0.43 -10.27 11.50
CA GLU A 146 1.65 -10.61 12.26
C GLU A 146 2.81 -10.88 11.31
N VAL A 147 2.56 -11.56 10.19
CA VAL A 147 3.57 -11.78 9.15
C VAL A 147 4.06 -10.46 8.57
N LEU A 148 3.14 -9.52 8.27
CA LEU A 148 3.53 -8.19 7.79
C LEU A 148 4.31 -7.41 8.85
N HIS A 149 3.89 -7.48 10.12
CA HIS A 149 4.61 -6.85 11.22
C HIS A 149 6.05 -7.38 11.33
N ASP A 150 6.23 -8.70 11.26
CA ASP A 150 7.55 -9.34 11.27
C ASP A 150 8.41 -8.96 10.07
N VAL A 151 7.82 -8.88 8.86
CA VAL A 151 8.53 -8.43 7.66
C VAL A 151 9.04 -6.99 7.81
N ILE A 152 8.20 -6.08 8.32
CA ILE A 152 8.61 -4.68 8.58
C ILE A 152 9.77 -4.65 9.59
N GLY A 153 9.68 -5.44 10.67
CA GLY A 153 10.74 -5.55 11.67
C GLY A 153 12.05 -6.08 11.10
N ALA A 154 12.00 -7.17 10.31
CA ALA A 154 13.18 -7.77 9.67
C ALA A 154 13.83 -6.86 8.62
N LEU A 155 13.07 -5.95 8.00
CA LEU A 155 13.58 -4.92 7.10
C LEU A 155 14.06 -3.66 7.84
N ALA A 156 13.98 -3.63 9.18
CA ALA A 156 14.26 -2.47 10.02
C ALA A 156 13.48 -1.21 9.60
N LEU A 157 12.26 -1.39 9.09
CA LEU A 157 11.40 -0.31 8.64
C LEU A 157 10.58 0.25 9.82
N PRO A 158 10.27 1.55 9.83
CA PRO A 158 9.43 2.13 10.86
C PRO A 158 7.94 1.82 10.63
N GLY A 159 7.10 2.09 11.63
CA GLY A 159 5.64 2.09 11.46
C GLY A 159 4.93 0.74 11.64
N ALA A 160 5.61 -0.34 12.04
CA ALA A 160 5.00 -1.66 12.24
C ALA A 160 3.76 -1.63 13.16
N ALA A 161 3.78 -0.80 14.21
CA ALA A 161 2.65 -0.64 15.13
C ALA A 161 1.38 -0.09 14.45
N MET A 162 1.52 0.67 13.36
CA MET A 162 0.41 1.31 12.63
C MET A 162 -0.40 0.32 11.79
N LEU A 163 0.12 -0.88 11.51
CA LEU A 163 -0.56 -1.91 10.71
C LEU A 163 -1.85 -2.45 11.35
N HIS A 164 -1.96 -2.39 12.68
CA HIS A 164 -3.07 -3.01 13.40
C HIS A 164 -4.34 -2.14 13.38
N GLY A 165 -4.34 -1.02 12.66
CA GLY A 165 -5.50 -0.17 12.54
C GLY A 165 -5.84 0.62 13.82
N SER A 166 -4.88 0.78 14.75
CA SER A 166 -5.09 1.45 16.03
C SER A 166 -3.90 2.30 16.43
N GLY A 167 -4.12 3.33 17.26
CA GLY A 167 -3.06 4.18 17.82
C GLY A 167 -2.56 5.31 16.92
N VAL A 168 -2.92 5.34 15.64
CA VAL A 168 -2.49 6.42 14.72
C VAL A 168 -3.12 7.77 15.09
N LYS A 169 -4.40 7.78 15.50
CA LYS A 169 -5.10 9.00 15.94
C LYS A 169 -4.46 9.67 17.17
N SER A 170 -3.77 8.88 17.99
CA SER A 170 -3.09 9.36 19.20
C SER A 170 -1.65 9.80 18.96
N ASP A 171 -1.11 9.60 17.77
CA ASP A 171 0.20 10.11 17.39
C ASP A 171 0.09 11.62 17.12
N LEU A 172 0.90 12.41 17.82
CA LEU A 172 0.86 13.87 17.75
C LEU A 172 1.29 14.41 16.37
N GLU A 173 2.08 13.64 15.63
CA GLU A 173 2.55 14.01 14.29
C GLU A 173 1.62 13.50 13.19
N ALA A 174 0.58 12.72 13.53
CA ALA A 174 -0.37 12.19 12.56
C ALA A 174 -1.38 13.27 12.11
N VAL A 175 -1.42 13.53 10.81
CA VAL A 175 -2.38 14.46 10.20
C VAL A 175 -3.34 13.68 9.32
N LEU A 176 -4.65 13.76 9.61
CA LEU A 176 -5.67 13.25 8.70
C LEU A 176 -5.74 14.14 7.46
N VAL A 177 -5.52 13.54 6.30
CA VAL A 177 -5.58 14.22 5.01
C VAL A 177 -6.71 13.64 4.16
N GLU A 178 -7.69 14.49 3.89
CA GLU A 178 -8.80 14.16 2.99
C GLU A 178 -8.42 14.37 1.52
N PRO A 179 -8.83 13.46 0.62
CA PRO A 179 -8.85 13.70 -0.81
C PRO A 179 -9.50 15.03 -1.19
N GLY A 180 -8.91 15.73 -2.16
CA GLY A 180 -9.51 16.94 -2.69
C GLY A 180 -10.71 16.59 -3.57
N LYS A 181 -11.84 17.28 -3.38
CA LYS A 181 -13.07 17.07 -4.17
C LYS A 181 -12.81 16.98 -5.68
N ARG A 182 -11.99 17.87 -6.24
CA ARG A 182 -11.65 17.86 -7.67
C ARG A 182 -10.94 16.59 -8.13
N ALA A 183 -10.09 16.01 -7.28
CA ALA A 183 -9.39 14.76 -7.60
C ALA A 183 -10.36 13.58 -7.60
N VAL A 184 -11.28 13.55 -6.64
CA VAL A 184 -12.35 12.55 -6.55
C VAL A 184 -13.28 12.65 -7.75
N ASP A 185 -13.82 13.84 -8.03
CA ASP A 185 -14.69 14.08 -9.19
C ASP A 185 -14.03 13.63 -10.51
N HIS A 186 -12.74 13.96 -10.68
CA HIS A 186 -11.97 13.58 -11.86
C HIS A 186 -11.77 12.06 -11.97
N PHE A 187 -11.44 11.40 -10.86
CA PHE A 187 -11.30 9.95 -10.82
C PHE A 187 -12.64 9.26 -11.13
N THR A 188 -13.73 9.69 -10.49
CA THR A 188 -15.08 9.14 -10.73
C THR A 188 -15.49 9.26 -12.19
N LYS A 189 -15.17 10.39 -12.83
CA LYS A 189 -15.43 10.58 -14.26
C LYS A 189 -14.67 9.55 -15.11
N ILE A 190 -13.35 9.45 -14.93
CA ILE A 190 -12.52 8.49 -15.70
C ILE A 190 -13.00 7.05 -15.49
N ALA A 191 -13.31 6.68 -14.24
CA ALA A 191 -13.80 5.35 -13.92
C ALA A 191 -15.14 5.03 -14.59
N SER A 192 -16.05 6.01 -14.67
CA SER A 192 -17.32 5.86 -15.40
C SER A 192 -17.07 5.71 -16.90
N ASP A 193 -16.26 6.59 -17.48
CA ASP A 193 -15.94 6.55 -18.92
C ASP A 193 -15.32 5.18 -19.30
N GLU A 194 -14.44 4.62 -18.46
CA GLU A 194 -13.85 3.29 -18.68
C GLU A 194 -14.87 2.15 -18.53
N ALA A 195 -15.79 2.24 -17.57
CA ALA A 195 -16.86 1.26 -17.41
C ALA A 195 -17.79 1.23 -18.63
N ASP A 196 -18.16 2.42 -19.15
CA ASP A 196 -19.00 2.57 -20.33
C ASP A 196 -18.30 1.99 -21.57
N MET A 197 -17.02 2.32 -21.80
CA MET A 197 -16.23 1.73 -22.89
C MET A 197 -16.13 0.20 -22.80
N ARG A 198 -15.95 -0.37 -21.60
CA ARG A 198 -15.92 -1.83 -21.42
C ARG A 198 -17.27 -2.48 -21.67
N ALA A 199 -18.37 -1.81 -21.33
CA ALA A 199 -19.72 -2.31 -21.61
C ALA A 199 -19.97 -2.33 -23.13
N GLU A 200 -19.67 -1.24 -23.82
CA GLU A 200 -19.78 -1.15 -25.28
C GLU A 200 -18.95 -2.24 -26.00
N LEU A 201 -17.73 -2.51 -25.54
CA LEU A 201 -16.89 -3.58 -26.11
C LEU A 201 -17.47 -4.98 -25.89
N ARG A 202 -18.20 -5.22 -24.79
CA ARG A 202 -18.85 -6.52 -24.52
C ARG A 202 -20.11 -6.70 -25.37
N ASP A 203 -20.85 -5.63 -25.62
CA ASP A 203 -22.09 -5.68 -26.39
C ASP A 203 -21.85 -5.83 -27.92
N ASN A 204 -20.62 -5.56 -28.38
CA ASN A 204 -20.21 -5.67 -29.78
C ASN A 204 -19.34 -6.90 -30.10
N LEU A 205 -19.26 -7.88 -29.18
CA LEU A 205 -18.60 -9.19 -29.36
C LEU A 205 -19.64 -10.32 -29.37
#